data_AF-A0A5N0DN44-F1
#
_entry.id   AF-A0A5N0DN44-F1
#
_cell.length_a   1.000
_cell.length_b   1.000
_cell.length_c   1.000
_cell.angle_alpha   90.00
_cell.angle_beta   90.00
_cell.angle_gamma   90.00
#
_symmetry.space_group_name_H-M   'P 1'
#
loop_
_entity.id
_entity.type
_entity.pdbx_description
1 polymer ?
#
loop_
_entity_poly.entity_id
_entity_poly.type
_entity_poly.pdbx_seq_one_letter_code
_entity_poly.pdbx_strand_id
1 'polypeptide(L)'
;MSRNIRNLVICLSVVIVGTGVCACDPDKQPSKPDPAFSNVWSAEPGIDLFSRGTELVRAAHESGWLVNRAGIDNAYIGYREALAPPDNDHDMDVLFTEQKTFQGADSVLQAGKETDYSRVTALSANGKTVTATVCRYVVPEKGVNSGNLNDFASTMSVVDLRLENTGSEPGKTGVADNDPGQHDPAAHRVPSWNVFGTWKITKIKRNLDADPEGCRSWFQQQIPGLIAEPGSKTLKFPPTLQIPPQPVAVQYPEWISPSQ
;
A
#
# COMPACT_ATOMS: atom_id res chain seq x y z
N MET A 1 18.52 -52.61 -36.22
CA MET A 1 17.12 -53.05 -36.02
C MET A 1 16.45 -51.97 -35.16
N SER A 2 15.77 -50.98 -35.76
CA SER A 2 14.32 -50.95 -36.05
C SER A 2 13.49 -51.05 -34.74
N ARG A 3 12.63 -50.11 -34.34
CA ARG A 3 11.77 -49.19 -35.10
C ARG A 3 11.20 -48.09 -34.18
N ASN A 4 11.17 -46.86 -34.68
CA ASN A 4 10.43 -45.72 -34.14
C ASN A 4 8.91 -45.93 -34.30
N ILE A 5 8.11 -45.58 -33.29
CA ILE A 5 6.65 -45.41 -33.41
C ILE A 5 6.35 -43.91 -33.31
N ARG A 6 6.00 -43.32 -34.46
CA ARG A 6 5.45 -41.98 -34.58
C ARG A 6 3.94 -42.05 -34.33
N ASN A 7 3.43 -41.25 -33.40
CA ASN A 7 1.99 -41.05 -33.23
C ASN A 7 1.44 -40.24 -34.40
N LEU A 8 0.41 -40.80 -35.03
CA LEU A 8 -0.33 -40.29 -36.17
C LEU A 8 -1.37 -39.27 -35.66
N VAL A 9 -1.20 -38.00 -36.02
CA VAL A 9 -2.24 -36.96 -35.82
C VAL A 9 -3.11 -36.95 -37.07
N ILE A 10 -4.39 -37.28 -36.91
CA ILE A 10 -5.41 -37.20 -37.96
C ILE A 10 -5.96 -35.76 -37.96
N CYS A 11 -5.55 -34.96 -38.94
CA CYS A 11 -6.19 -33.66 -39.22
C CYS A 11 -7.44 -33.90 -40.07
N LEU A 12 -8.61 -33.77 -39.46
CA LEU A 12 -9.89 -33.73 -40.16
C LEU A 12 -10.10 -32.31 -40.71
N SER A 13 -9.93 -32.12 -42.02
CA SER A 13 -10.20 -30.86 -42.70
C SER A 13 -11.70 -30.69 -42.93
N VAL A 14 -12.35 -29.86 -42.11
CA VAL A 14 -13.72 -29.40 -42.36
C VAL A 14 -13.62 -28.07 -43.11
N VAL A 15 -14.06 -28.07 -44.37
CA VAL A 15 -14.19 -26.88 -45.23
C VAL A 15 -15.56 -26.26 -44.95
N ILE A 16 -15.59 -25.13 -44.26
CA ILE A 16 -16.78 -24.26 -44.16
C ILE A 16 -16.49 -22.99 -44.96
N VAL A 17 -17.26 -22.81 -46.02
CA VAL A 17 -17.30 -21.62 -46.88
C VAL A 17 -18.41 -20.72 -46.35
N GLY A 18 -18.10 -19.46 -46.04
CA GLY A 18 -19.12 -18.40 -45.97
C GLY A 18 -19.06 -17.44 -44.79
N THR A 19 -18.40 -16.30 -45.03
CA THR A 19 -18.69 -14.94 -44.54
C THR A 19 -18.60 -14.62 -43.04
N GLY A 20 -17.65 -13.73 -42.72
CA GLY A 20 -17.71 -12.90 -41.51
C GLY A 20 -16.81 -13.33 -40.36
N VAL A 21 -15.52 -13.56 -40.61
CA VAL A 21 -14.54 -13.67 -39.53
C VAL A 21 -14.36 -12.26 -38.95
N CYS A 22 -15.06 -11.94 -37.87
CA CYS A 22 -14.57 -10.94 -36.92
C CYS A 22 -13.18 -11.41 -36.52
N ALA A 23 -12.15 -10.67 -36.96
CA ALA A 23 -10.79 -10.83 -36.48
C ALA A 23 -10.79 -10.44 -35.00
N CYS A 24 -11.08 -11.40 -34.12
CA CYS A 24 -10.69 -11.32 -32.73
C CYS A 24 -9.17 -11.43 -32.73
N ASP A 25 -8.50 -10.29 -32.70
CA ASP A 25 -7.06 -10.18 -32.53
C ASP A 25 -6.64 -11.00 -31.29
N PRO A 26 -5.96 -12.15 -31.46
CA PRO A 26 -5.61 -13.03 -30.35
C PRO A 26 -4.51 -12.45 -29.46
N ASP A 27 -3.90 -11.31 -29.85
CA ASP A 27 -2.82 -10.65 -29.10
C ASP A 27 -3.31 -9.53 -28.17
N LYS A 28 -4.61 -9.20 -28.13
CA LYS A 28 -5.16 -8.36 -27.06
C LYS A 28 -5.48 -9.23 -25.85
N GLN A 29 -4.42 -9.61 -25.13
CA GLN A 29 -4.55 -10.03 -23.74
C GLN A 29 -5.38 -8.95 -23.01
N PRO A 30 -6.47 -9.31 -22.29
CA PRO A 30 -7.25 -8.32 -21.57
C PRO A 30 -6.30 -7.53 -20.67
N SER A 31 -6.19 -6.22 -20.88
CA SER A 31 -5.39 -5.36 -20.02
C SER A 31 -5.86 -5.60 -18.59
N LYS A 32 -4.94 -6.04 -17.71
CA LYS A 32 -5.20 -6.17 -16.28
C LYS A 32 -5.85 -4.85 -15.82
N PRO A 33 -7.00 -4.87 -15.13
CA PRO A 33 -7.63 -3.62 -14.70
C PRO A 33 -6.61 -2.77 -13.94
N ASP A 34 -6.59 -1.47 -14.24
CA ASP A 34 -5.77 -0.51 -13.52
C ASP A 34 -5.98 -0.69 -12.01
N PRO A 35 -4.94 -0.49 -11.19
CA PRO A 35 -5.13 -0.49 -9.75
C PRO A 35 -6.24 0.47 -9.33
N ALA A 36 -7.16 -0.02 -8.51
CA ALA A 36 -8.05 0.87 -7.76
C ALA A 36 -7.25 1.75 -6.79
N PHE A 37 -6.10 1.29 -6.30
CA PHE A 37 -5.19 2.13 -5.53
C PHE A 37 -3.74 1.64 -5.64
N SER A 38 -2.80 2.52 -5.32
CA SER A 38 -1.38 2.21 -5.15
C SER A 38 -0.80 2.90 -3.91
N ASN A 39 0.34 2.40 -3.43
CA ASN A 39 1.09 3.01 -2.33
C ASN A 39 2.44 3.49 -2.84
N VAL A 40 2.82 4.73 -2.56
CA VAL A 40 4.12 5.30 -2.89
C VAL A 40 4.80 5.72 -1.59
N TRP A 41 5.93 5.07 -1.31
CA TRP A 41 6.69 5.29 -0.08
C TRP A 41 7.96 6.07 -0.34
N SER A 42 8.26 6.93 0.63
CA SER A 42 9.58 7.53 0.80
C SER A 42 10.02 7.40 2.25
N ALA A 43 11.27 7.76 2.53
CA ALA A 43 11.79 7.82 3.89
C ALA A 43 12.64 9.06 4.09
N GLU A 44 12.81 9.50 5.33
CA GLU A 44 13.78 10.53 5.68
C GLU A 44 15.22 10.09 5.35
N PRO A 45 16.12 11.03 5.02
CA PRO A 45 17.52 10.72 4.81
C PRO A 45 18.11 9.92 5.97
N GLY A 46 18.80 8.83 5.65
CA GLY A 46 19.39 7.92 6.64
C GLY A 46 18.48 6.77 7.08
N ILE A 47 17.21 6.75 6.66
CA ILE A 47 16.31 5.60 6.85
C ILE A 47 16.35 4.74 5.58
N ASP A 48 16.74 3.48 5.73
CA ASP A 48 16.70 2.50 4.64
C ASP A 48 15.27 1.97 4.45
N LEU A 49 14.67 2.36 3.32
CA LEU A 49 13.31 1.99 2.92
C LEU A 49 13.14 0.49 2.66
N PHE A 50 14.23 -0.24 2.38
CA PHE A 50 14.22 -1.67 2.07
C PHE A 50 14.66 -2.55 3.25
N SER A 51 14.98 -1.94 4.39
CA SER A 51 15.30 -2.67 5.61
C SER A 51 14.09 -3.44 6.14
N ARG A 52 14.34 -4.52 6.88
CA ARG A 52 13.29 -5.34 7.51
C ARG A 52 12.38 -4.53 8.44
N GLY A 53 12.94 -3.56 9.16
CA GLY A 53 12.17 -2.68 10.02
C GLY A 53 11.17 -1.84 9.23
N THR A 54 11.60 -1.25 8.12
CA THR A 54 10.72 -0.47 7.25
C THR A 54 9.69 -1.34 6.54
N GLU A 55 10.06 -2.54 6.08
CA GLU A 55 9.12 -3.50 5.49
C GLU A 55 7.95 -3.82 6.44
N LEU A 56 8.25 -4.08 7.72
CA LEU A 56 7.24 -4.34 8.75
C LEU A 56 6.34 -3.12 9.01
N VAL A 57 6.92 -1.92 9.05
CA VAL A 57 6.19 -0.66 9.20
C VAL A 57 5.22 -0.45 8.04
N ARG A 58 5.69 -0.67 6.81
CA ARG A 58 4.87 -0.58 5.60
C ARG A 58 3.74 -1.60 5.62
N ALA A 59 4.05 -2.86 5.92
CA ALA A 59 3.04 -3.91 5.96
C ALA A 59 1.95 -3.61 7.00
N ALA A 60 2.33 -3.17 8.21
CA ALA A 60 1.38 -2.80 9.26
C ALA A 60 0.52 -1.60 8.87
N HIS A 61 1.15 -0.57 8.29
CA HIS A 61 0.47 0.66 7.86
C HIS A 61 -0.52 0.40 6.72
N GLU A 62 -0.06 -0.23 5.64
CA GLU A 62 -0.88 -0.55 4.46
C GLU A 62 -2.04 -1.48 4.84
N SER A 63 -1.78 -2.51 5.65
CA SER A 63 -2.83 -3.43 6.14
C SER A 63 -3.88 -2.73 6.98
N GLY A 64 -3.46 -1.82 7.87
CA GLY A 64 -4.38 -1.07 8.70
C GLY A 64 -5.33 -0.19 7.88
N TRP A 65 -4.82 0.51 6.86
CA TRP A 65 -5.69 1.27 5.96
C TRP A 65 -6.56 0.37 5.09
N LEU A 66 -6.08 -0.83 4.75
CA LEU A 66 -6.88 -1.82 4.04
C LEU A 66 -8.02 -2.36 4.92
N VAL A 67 -7.83 -2.51 6.23
CA VAL A 67 -8.90 -2.82 7.19
C VAL A 67 -9.97 -1.74 7.16
N ASN A 68 -9.57 -0.48 7.15
CA ASN A 68 -10.49 0.65 7.08
C ASN A 68 -11.34 0.64 5.80
N ARG A 69 -10.73 0.28 4.66
CA ARG A 69 -11.38 0.25 3.34
C ARG A 69 -12.23 -0.99 3.08
N ALA A 70 -11.75 -2.16 3.52
CA ALA A 70 -12.22 -3.46 3.05
C ALA A 70 -12.58 -4.44 4.17
N GLY A 71 -12.34 -4.06 5.42
CA GLY A 71 -12.43 -4.96 6.55
C GLY A 71 -11.17 -5.81 6.73
N ILE A 72 -10.98 -6.28 7.96
CA ILE A 72 -9.78 -6.96 8.41
C ILE A 72 -9.50 -8.30 7.69
N ASP A 73 -10.52 -8.96 7.16
CA ASP A 73 -10.34 -10.21 6.38
C ASP A 73 -9.76 -9.98 4.99
N ASN A 74 -9.73 -8.73 4.52
CA ASN A 74 -9.10 -8.34 3.26
C ASN A 74 -7.74 -7.66 3.47
N ALA A 75 -7.24 -7.59 4.71
CA ALA A 75 -5.91 -7.09 5.04
C ALA A 75 -4.81 -8.05 4.57
N TYR A 76 -3.53 -7.71 4.81
CA TYR A 76 -2.44 -8.62 4.44
C TYR A 76 -2.51 -9.91 5.24
N ILE A 77 -2.06 -11.00 4.62
CA ILE A 77 -1.98 -12.31 5.26
C ILE A 77 -1.15 -12.18 6.55
N GLY A 78 -1.72 -12.66 7.67
CA GLY A 78 -1.08 -12.59 8.98
C GLY A 78 -1.34 -11.28 9.75
N TYR A 79 -2.01 -10.28 9.17
CA TYR A 79 -2.24 -9.00 9.86
C TYR A 79 -3.10 -9.17 11.10
N ARG A 80 -4.23 -9.88 10.98
CA ARG A 80 -5.14 -10.15 12.10
C ARG A 80 -4.42 -10.84 13.26
N GLU A 81 -3.59 -11.83 12.95
CA GLU A 81 -2.81 -12.57 13.93
C GLU A 81 -1.67 -11.72 14.51
N ALA A 82 -1.15 -10.75 13.76
CA ALA A 82 -0.11 -9.85 14.20
C ALA A 82 -0.64 -8.77 15.16
N LEU A 83 -1.93 -8.42 15.13
CA LEU A 83 -2.50 -7.49 16.10
C LEU A 83 -2.36 -8.05 17.52
N ALA A 84 -1.69 -7.29 18.40
CA ALA A 84 -1.68 -7.62 19.81
C ALA A 84 -3.10 -7.49 20.38
N PRO A 85 -3.48 -8.33 21.36
CA PRO A 85 -4.78 -8.20 22.01
C PRO A 85 -4.91 -6.81 22.64
N PRO A 86 -6.11 -6.19 22.58
CA PRO A 86 -6.32 -4.90 23.23
C PRO A 86 -6.13 -5.05 24.74
N ASP A 87 -5.14 -4.38 25.28
CA ASP A 87 -4.89 -4.23 26.71
C ASP A 87 -4.43 -2.79 27.00
N ASN A 88 -4.15 -2.47 28.27
CA ASN A 88 -3.78 -1.10 28.66
C ASN A 88 -2.39 -0.66 28.16
N ASP A 89 -1.55 -1.60 27.73
CA ASP A 89 -0.19 -1.31 27.26
C ASP A 89 -0.12 -1.18 25.73
N HIS A 90 -1.15 -1.66 25.01
CA HIS A 90 -1.27 -1.56 23.56
C HIS A 90 -2.15 -0.38 23.12
N ASP A 91 -1.57 0.51 22.32
CA ASP A 91 -2.24 1.74 21.86
C ASP A 91 -2.69 1.57 20.40
N MET A 92 -3.83 0.89 20.23
CA MET A 92 -4.37 0.52 18.93
C MET A 92 -5.57 1.40 18.58
N ASP A 93 -5.48 2.17 17.48
CA ASP A 93 -6.61 2.93 16.95
C ASP A 93 -7.58 1.98 16.24
N VAL A 94 -8.85 2.10 16.63
CA VAL A 94 -9.96 1.28 16.16
C VAL A 94 -10.10 1.28 14.64
N LEU A 95 -9.66 2.33 13.96
CA LEU A 95 -9.68 2.41 12.50
C LEU A 95 -8.80 1.37 11.81
N PHE A 96 -7.78 0.86 12.51
CA PHE A 96 -6.85 -0.14 12.00
C PHE A 96 -7.18 -1.55 12.48
N THR A 97 -7.96 -1.70 13.55
CA THR A 97 -8.25 -3.00 14.19
C THR A 97 -9.67 -3.49 13.96
N GLU A 98 -10.62 -2.60 13.78
CA GLU A 98 -12.04 -2.95 13.63
C GLU A 98 -12.63 -2.33 12.36
N GLN A 99 -13.37 -3.16 11.64
CA GLN A 99 -14.17 -2.74 10.50
C GLN A 99 -15.33 -1.85 10.99
N LYS A 100 -15.41 -0.61 10.50
CA LYS A 100 -16.54 0.29 10.85
C LYS A 100 -17.41 0.77 9.70
N THR A 101 -16.97 0.68 8.44
CA THR A 101 -17.61 1.48 7.38
C THR A 101 -17.95 0.75 6.08
N PHE A 102 -17.15 -0.23 5.62
CA PHE A 102 -17.43 -0.92 4.35
C PHE A 102 -17.10 -2.42 4.44
N GLN A 103 -17.99 -3.28 3.93
CA GLN A 103 -17.80 -4.73 3.90
C GLN A 103 -17.68 -5.24 2.46
N GLY A 104 -16.72 -6.14 2.22
CA GLY A 104 -16.59 -6.92 0.98
C GLY A 104 -15.48 -6.42 0.05
N ALA A 105 -14.95 -7.31 -0.78
CA ALA A 105 -13.87 -7.00 -1.74
C ALA A 105 -14.25 -5.86 -2.72
N ASP A 106 -15.54 -5.69 -2.98
CA ASP A 106 -16.07 -4.63 -3.84
C ASP A 106 -15.89 -3.22 -3.25
N SER A 107 -15.72 -3.07 -1.92
CA SER A 107 -15.51 -1.75 -1.32
C SER A 107 -14.16 -1.14 -1.70
N VAL A 108 -13.15 -1.97 -1.97
CA VAL A 108 -11.86 -1.53 -2.51
C VAL A 108 -12.01 -0.94 -3.91
N LEU A 109 -12.89 -1.53 -4.73
CA LEU A 109 -13.21 -1.01 -6.06
C LEU A 109 -14.05 0.28 -5.98
N GLN A 110 -14.85 0.43 -4.91
CA GLN A 110 -15.66 1.62 -4.66
C GLN A 110 -14.89 2.78 -4.02
N ALA A 111 -13.75 2.53 -3.37
CA ALA A 111 -12.88 3.57 -2.82
C ALA A 111 -12.37 4.55 -3.90
N GLY A 112 -12.44 4.15 -5.17
CA GLY A 112 -12.04 4.96 -6.31
C GLY A 112 -10.54 4.86 -6.60
N LYS A 113 -10.15 5.28 -7.80
CA LYS A 113 -8.76 5.30 -8.24
C LYS A 113 -7.96 6.35 -7.47
N GLU A 114 -6.99 5.93 -6.65
CA GLU A 114 -6.20 6.83 -5.80
C GLU A 114 -4.76 6.38 -5.56
N THR A 115 -3.88 7.30 -5.15
CA THR A 115 -2.51 7.02 -4.73
C THR A 115 -2.32 7.44 -3.29
N ASP A 116 -1.89 6.49 -2.46
CA ASP A 116 -1.50 6.70 -1.07
C ASP A 116 -0.02 7.05 -1.00
N TYR A 117 0.31 8.29 -0.66
CA TYR A 117 1.69 8.71 -0.44
C TYR A 117 2.02 8.59 1.03
N SER A 118 3.07 7.85 1.34
CA SER A 118 3.53 7.63 2.71
C SER A 118 5.02 7.96 2.86
N ARG A 119 5.41 8.46 4.03
CA ARG A 119 6.80 8.72 4.36
C ARG A 119 7.12 8.27 5.77
N VAL A 120 8.17 7.45 5.92
CA VAL A 120 8.73 7.13 7.23
C VAL A 120 9.61 8.29 7.68
N THR A 121 9.20 8.99 8.74
CA THR A 121 9.94 10.16 9.27
C THR A 121 10.79 9.87 10.48
N ALA A 122 10.46 8.80 11.22
CA ALA A 122 11.30 8.28 12.27
C ALA A 122 11.25 6.75 12.21
N LEU A 123 12.40 6.11 12.44
CA LEU A 123 12.51 4.66 12.55
C LEU A 123 13.55 4.31 13.61
N SER A 124 13.19 3.42 14.52
CA SER A 124 14.13 2.67 15.34
C SER A 124 13.81 1.19 15.21
N ALA A 125 14.74 0.40 14.69
CA ALA A 125 14.51 -1.01 14.40
C ALA A 125 15.69 -1.86 14.85
N ASN A 126 15.38 -2.98 15.51
CA ASN A 126 16.34 -4.04 15.83
C ASN A 126 15.62 -5.40 15.76
N GLY A 127 16.29 -6.49 16.14
CA GLY A 127 15.71 -7.84 16.07
C GLY A 127 14.54 -8.13 17.01
N LYS A 128 14.23 -7.22 17.95
CA LYS A 128 13.19 -7.35 18.97
C LYS A 128 12.07 -6.33 18.85
N THR A 129 12.39 -5.10 18.44
CA THR A 129 11.44 -3.99 18.44
C THR A 129 11.62 -3.14 17.20
N VAL A 130 10.50 -2.70 16.64
CA VAL A 130 10.42 -1.68 15.59
C VAL A 130 9.49 -0.59 16.07
N THR A 131 9.95 0.66 16.08
CA THR A 131 9.10 1.84 16.27
C THR A 131 9.25 2.76 15.08
N ALA A 132 8.14 3.35 14.64
CA ALA A 132 8.16 4.29 13.54
C ALA A 132 7.09 5.36 13.66
N THR A 133 7.33 6.47 12.97
CA THR A 133 6.33 7.49 12.68
C THR A 133 6.21 7.62 11.17
N VAL A 134 4.98 7.55 10.67
CA VAL A 134 4.67 7.57 9.25
C VAL A 134 3.72 8.72 8.96
N CYS A 135 4.08 9.58 8.01
CA CYS A 135 3.18 10.58 7.45
C CYS A 135 2.47 9.98 6.25
N ARG A 136 1.19 10.31 6.05
CA ARG A 136 0.41 9.88 4.88
C ARG A 136 -0.50 10.97 4.36
N TYR A 137 -0.73 11.00 3.05
CA TYR A 137 -1.86 11.67 2.41
C TYR A 137 -2.32 10.88 1.18
N VAL A 138 -3.54 11.12 0.70
CA VAL A 138 -4.13 10.37 -0.42
C VAL A 138 -4.54 11.32 -1.53
N VAL A 139 -4.11 11.05 -2.76
CA VAL A 139 -4.54 11.82 -3.93
C VAL A 139 -5.39 10.96 -4.85
N PRO A 140 -6.68 11.30 -5.05
CA PRO A 140 -7.51 10.62 -6.04
C PRO A 140 -7.06 10.97 -7.46
N GLU A 141 -7.27 10.05 -8.41
CA GLU A 141 -6.86 10.22 -9.83
C GLU A 141 -7.44 11.50 -10.45
N LYS A 142 -8.68 11.82 -10.09
CA LYS A 142 -9.41 13.03 -10.52
C LYS A 142 -8.88 14.34 -9.91
N GLY A 143 -7.91 14.28 -9.00
CA GLY A 143 -7.41 15.43 -8.25
C GLY A 143 -8.38 15.93 -7.18
N VAL A 144 -8.03 17.05 -6.56
CA VAL A 144 -8.79 17.71 -5.49
C VAL A 144 -9.07 19.14 -5.87
N ASN A 145 -10.35 19.51 -5.91
CA ASN A 145 -10.78 20.89 -6.12
C ASN A 145 -11.01 21.60 -4.77
N SER A 146 -11.20 22.92 -4.83
CA SER A 146 -11.40 23.75 -3.63
C SER A 146 -12.63 23.35 -2.79
N GLY A 147 -13.66 22.78 -3.41
CA GLY A 147 -14.87 22.31 -2.73
C GLY A 147 -14.68 21.07 -1.86
N ASN A 148 -13.62 20.29 -2.11
CA ASN A 148 -13.37 19.01 -1.45
C ASN A 148 -12.09 19.02 -0.58
N LEU A 149 -11.55 20.21 -0.27
CA LEU A 149 -10.31 20.32 0.50
C LEU A 149 -10.43 19.78 1.93
N ASN A 150 -11.61 19.85 2.55
CA ASN A 150 -11.83 19.30 3.89
C ASN A 150 -11.75 17.76 3.89
N ASP A 151 -12.32 17.12 2.87
CA ASP A 151 -12.23 15.66 2.72
C ASP A 151 -10.78 15.26 2.48
N PHE A 152 -10.07 15.98 1.62
CA PHE A 152 -8.64 15.75 1.39
C PHE A 152 -7.81 15.93 2.66
N ALA A 153 -8.05 16.99 3.43
CA ALA A 153 -7.37 17.25 4.70
C ALA A 153 -7.54 16.08 5.70
N SER A 154 -8.70 15.40 5.69
CA SER A 154 -8.94 14.23 6.54
C SER A 154 -8.10 12.99 6.17
N THR A 155 -7.57 12.95 4.94
CA THR A 155 -6.67 11.88 4.48
C THR A 155 -5.23 12.08 4.97
N MET A 156 -4.87 13.32 5.29
CA MET A 156 -3.56 13.67 5.81
C MET A 156 -3.45 13.22 7.25
N SER A 157 -2.46 12.39 7.56
CA SER A 157 -2.34 11.76 8.86
C SER A 157 -0.90 11.48 9.24
N VAL A 158 -0.67 11.45 10.55
CA VAL A 158 0.54 10.94 11.17
C VAL A 158 0.17 9.66 11.90
N VAL A 159 0.90 8.58 11.67
CA VAL A 159 0.65 7.27 12.27
C VAL A 159 1.89 6.82 13.02
N ASP A 160 1.73 6.59 14.33
CA ASP A 160 2.77 5.99 15.15
C ASP A 160 2.58 4.48 15.20
N LEU A 161 3.68 3.76 15.02
CA LEU A 161 3.74 2.30 14.95
C LEU A 161 4.73 1.74 15.96
N ARG A 162 4.37 0.63 16.59
CA ARG A 162 5.28 -0.22 17.36
C ARG A 162 4.98 -1.68 17.05
N LEU A 163 6.04 -2.43 16.76
CA LEU A 163 6.00 -3.87 16.62
C LEU A 163 7.03 -4.51 17.54
N GLU A 164 6.70 -5.69 18.04
CA GLU A 164 7.53 -6.50 18.92
C GLU A 164 7.67 -7.92 18.40
N ASN A 165 8.90 -8.40 18.33
CA ASN A 165 9.17 -9.76 17.90
C ASN A 165 8.99 -10.72 19.08
N THR A 166 8.12 -11.71 18.91
CA THR A 166 7.91 -12.77 19.91
C THR A 166 8.77 -14.01 19.66
N GLY A 167 9.48 -14.05 18.54
CA GLY A 167 10.37 -15.14 18.15
C GLY A 167 11.85 -14.88 18.48
N SER A 168 12.70 -15.88 18.22
CA SER A 168 14.15 -15.76 18.34
C SER A 168 14.80 -15.10 17.12
N GLU A 169 14.15 -15.16 15.96
CA GLU A 169 14.64 -14.60 14.69
C GLU A 169 13.70 -13.49 14.19
N PRO A 170 14.23 -12.36 13.68
CA PRO A 170 13.41 -11.26 13.15
C PRO A 170 12.80 -11.52 11.76
N GLY A 171 13.19 -12.63 11.12
CA GLY A 171 12.86 -12.92 9.73
C GLY A 171 13.73 -12.14 8.75
N LYS A 172 13.64 -12.50 7.47
CA LYS A 172 14.35 -11.82 6.37
C LYS A 172 13.45 -10.76 5.75
N THR A 173 14.06 -9.68 5.26
CA THR A 173 13.37 -8.68 4.43
C THR A 173 13.12 -9.24 3.03
N GLY A 174 12.08 -8.77 2.36
CA GLY A 174 11.81 -9.03 0.95
C GLY A 174 12.90 -8.48 0.02
N VAL A 175 12.75 -8.76 -1.28
CA VAL A 175 13.69 -8.25 -2.29
C VAL A 175 13.43 -6.77 -2.50
N ALA A 176 14.49 -5.97 -2.53
CA ALA A 176 14.40 -4.55 -2.81
C ALA A 176 13.93 -4.30 -4.25
N ASP A 177 12.86 -3.53 -4.39
CA ASP A 177 12.43 -2.96 -5.66
C ASP A 177 13.33 -1.76 -6.02
N ASN A 178 14.08 -1.90 -7.11
CA ASN A 178 15.12 -0.94 -7.49
C ASN A 178 14.64 0.05 -8.59
N ASP A 179 13.40 -0.05 -9.08
CA ASP A 179 12.89 0.82 -10.14
C ASP A 179 11.53 1.44 -9.76
N PRO A 180 11.53 2.66 -9.20
CA PRO A 180 10.28 3.35 -8.85
C PRO A 180 9.38 3.71 -10.04
N GLY A 181 9.88 3.59 -11.28
CA GLY A 181 9.15 3.96 -12.48
C GLY A 181 8.50 2.80 -13.23
N GLN A 182 8.78 1.54 -12.86
CA GLN A 182 8.34 0.37 -13.60
C GLN A 182 7.81 -0.72 -12.68
N HIS A 183 6.79 -1.44 -13.14
CA HIS A 183 6.30 -2.63 -12.45
C HIS A 183 7.27 -3.80 -12.63
N ASP A 184 7.70 -4.39 -11.52
CA ASP A 184 8.41 -5.66 -11.50
C ASP A 184 7.41 -6.80 -11.78
N PRO A 185 7.66 -7.68 -12.77
CA PRO A 185 6.79 -8.82 -13.04
C PRO A 185 6.61 -9.80 -11.87
N ALA A 186 7.58 -9.86 -10.95
CA ALA A 186 7.54 -10.68 -9.73
C ALA A 186 6.88 -9.96 -8.55
N ALA A 187 6.53 -8.67 -8.69
CA ALA A 187 5.88 -7.91 -7.65
C ALA A 187 4.42 -8.31 -7.44
N HIS A 188 4.01 -8.19 -6.19
CA HIS A 188 2.63 -8.26 -5.77
C HIS A 188 2.15 -6.87 -5.32
N ARG A 189 0.88 -6.56 -5.59
CA ARG A 189 0.26 -5.33 -5.06
C ARG A 189 0.06 -5.42 -3.55
N VAL A 190 -0.39 -6.59 -3.10
CA VAL A 190 -0.48 -6.96 -1.69
C VAL A 190 0.34 -8.22 -1.50
N PRO A 191 1.13 -8.36 -0.43
CA PRO A 191 1.92 -9.56 -0.19
C PRO A 191 1.07 -10.82 -0.22
N SER A 192 1.47 -11.82 -0.99
CA SER A 192 0.84 -13.15 -0.98
C SER A 192 1.41 -14.07 0.10
N TRP A 193 2.22 -13.53 1.02
CA TRP A 193 2.83 -14.24 2.14
C TRP A 193 2.63 -13.45 3.44
N ASN A 194 2.85 -14.13 4.57
CA ASN A 194 2.82 -13.48 5.87
C ASN A 194 4.10 -12.66 6.09
N VAL A 195 4.02 -11.34 5.91
CA VAL A 195 5.15 -10.43 6.15
C VAL A 195 5.50 -10.34 7.64
N PHE A 196 4.53 -10.52 8.53
CA PHE A 196 4.70 -10.31 9.98
C PHE A 196 5.42 -11.45 10.67
N GLY A 197 5.19 -12.70 10.29
CA GLY A 197 5.81 -13.87 10.95
C GLY A 197 5.55 -13.86 12.47
N THR A 198 6.60 -13.71 13.28
CA THR A 198 6.54 -13.68 14.76
C THR A 198 6.36 -12.28 15.34
N TRP A 199 6.24 -11.25 14.51
CA TRP A 199 6.05 -9.86 14.96
C TRP A 199 4.60 -9.60 15.36
N LYS A 200 4.43 -8.86 16.46
CA LYS A 200 3.15 -8.36 16.95
C LYS A 200 3.10 -6.85 16.87
N ILE A 201 2.02 -6.31 16.32
CA ILE A 201 1.73 -4.88 16.30
C ILE A 201 1.13 -4.52 17.66
N THR A 202 1.92 -3.83 18.48
CA THR A 202 1.55 -3.40 19.84
C THR A 202 1.14 -1.93 19.90
N LYS A 203 1.41 -1.16 18.84
CA LYS A 203 0.85 0.18 18.63
C LYS A 203 0.62 0.42 17.15
N ILE A 204 -0.56 0.92 16.80
CA ILE A 204 -0.85 1.54 15.51
C ILE A 204 -1.91 2.61 15.75
N LYS A 205 -1.53 3.87 15.67
CA LYS A 205 -2.43 4.97 16.07
C LYS A 205 -2.24 6.20 15.23
N ARG A 206 -3.35 6.81 14.82
CA ARG A 206 -3.32 8.16 14.25
C ARG A 206 -3.00 9.16 15.35
N ASN A 207 -1.90 9.86 15.17
CA ASN A 207 -1.48 10.93 16.04
C ASN A 207 -2.06 12.25 15.52
N LEU A 208 -3.21 12.63 16.07
CA LEU A 208 -3.92 13.87 15.68
C LEU A 208 -3.29 15.12 16.32
N ASP A 209 -2.49 14.93 17.38
CA ASP A 209 -1.93 16.01 18.21
C ASP A 209 -0.43 16.23 17.99
N ALA A 210 0.26 15.33 17.29
CA ALA A 210 1.66 15.50 16.94
C ALA A 210 1.80 16.01 15.51
N ASP A 211 2.44 17.16 15.40
CA ASP A 211 3.22 17.53 14.24
C ASP A 211 4.67 17.16 14.57
N PRO A 212 5.12 15.92 14.33
CA PRO A 212 6.54 15.66 14.34
C PRO A 212 7.09 16.50 13.19
N GLU A 213 8.01 17.41 13.50
CA GLU A 213 8.59 18.46 12.64
C GLU A 213 8.92 18.03 11.19
N GLY A 214 9.07 16.73 10.93
CA GLY A 214 9.18 16.13 9.60
C GLY A 214 7.88 16.02 8.77
N CYS A 215 6.72 15.70 9.35
CA CYS A 215 5.49 15.47 8.56
C CYS A 215 4.94 16.76 7.95
N ARG A 216 4.82 17.84 8.73
CA ARG A 216 4.37 19.13 8.19
C ARG A 216 5.28 19.62 7.07
N SER A 217 6.59 19.59 7.30
CA SER A 217 7.58 20.00 6.32
C SER A 217 7.48 19.17 5.05
N TRP A 218 7.32 17.86 5.17
CA TRP A 218 7.11 16.98 4.04
C TRP A 218 5.82 17.29 3.28
N PHE A 219 4.69 17.45 3.97
CA PHE A 219 3.42 17.80 3.33
C PHE A 219 3.50 19.10 2.52
N GLN A 220 4.17 20.13 3.05
CA GLN A 220 4.36 21.39 2.33
C GLN A 220 5.26 21.25 1.10
N GLN A 221 6.24 20.33 1.13
CA GLN A 221 7.05 20.02 -0.05
C GLN A 221 6.24 19.31 -1.13
N GLN A 222 5.35 18.39 -0.74
CA GLN A 222 4.54 17.61 -1.68
C GLN A 222 3.34 18.38 -2.24
N ILE A 223 2.78 19.31 -1.47
CA ILE A 223 1.59 20.07 -1.84
C ILE A 223 1.94 21.56 -1.73
N PRO A 224 2.55 22.13 -2.78
CA PRO A 224 2.88 23.54 -2.83
C PRO A 224 1.61 24.38 -2.67
N GLY A 225 1.56 25.19 -1.62
CA GLY A 225 0.39 26.02 -1.28
C GLY A 225 -0.22 25.73 0.10
N LEU A 226 0.19 24.65 0.78
CA LEU A 226 -0.15 24.45 2.19
C LEU A 226 0.55 25.50 3.08
N ILE A 227 -0.24 26.12 3.95
CA ILE A 227 0.22 27.22 4.80
C ILE A 227 0.40 26.70 6.23
N ALA A 228 1.62 26.79 6.75
CA ALA A 228 1.87 26.60 8.17
C ALA A 228 1.41 27.83 8.96
N GLU A 229 0.67 27.61 10.04
CA GLU A 229 0.32 28.69 10.94
C GLU A 229 1.29 28.78 12.12
N PRO A 230 1.80 29.98 12.45
CA PRO A 230 2.62 30.16 13.64
C PRO A 230 1.90 29.65 14.90
N GLY A 231 2.53 28.73 15.62
CA GLY A 231 1.98 28.15 16.85
C GLY A 231 0.91 27.08 16.65
N SER A 232 0.50 26.76 15.42
CA SER A 232 -0.37 25.62 15.14
C SER A 232 0.43 24.39 14.71
N LYS A 233 -0.10 23.22 15.06
CA LYS A 233 0.35 21.91 14.57
C LYS A 233 -0.39 21.48 13.30
N THR A 234 -1.39 22.24 12.87
CA THR A 234 -2.19 21.95 11.68
C THR A 234 -1.73 22.79 10.49
N LEU A 235 -1.84 22.22 9.29
CA LEU A 235 -1.69 22.96 8.04
C LEU A 235 -3.02 23.59 7.63
N LYS A 236 -2.95 24.81 7.09
CA LYS A 236 -4.08 25.49 6.46
C LYS A 236 -4.09 25.24 4.96
N PHE A 237 -5.30 24.97 4.47
CA PHE A 237 -5.61 24.83 3.05
C PHE A 237 -6.21 26.15 2.58
N PRO A 238 -5.50 26.95 1.77
CA PRO A 238 -6.10 28.16 1.22
C PRO A 238 -7.27 27.79 0.31
N PRO A 239 -8.35 28.59 0.24
CA PRO A 239 -9.51 28.29 -0.60
C PRO A 239 -9.20 28.14 -2.09
N THR A 240 -8.05 28.65 -2.53
CA THR A 240 -7.57 28.56 -3.91
C THR A 240 -6.72 27.33 -4.18
N LEU A 241 -6.37 26.53 -3.16
CA LEU A 241 -5.57 25.33 -3.34
C LEU A 241 -6.34 24.32 -4.19
N GLN A 242 -5.64 23.76 -5.16
CA GLN A 242 -6.12 22.67 -5.99
C GLN A 242 -4.98 21.67 -6.17
N ILE A 243 -5.33 20.38 -6.16
CA ILE A 243 -4.41 19.31 -6.52
C ILE A 243 -4.85 18.83 -7.90
N PRO A 244 -4.01 18.94 -8.93
CA PRO A 244 -4.39 18.57 -10.28
C PRO A 244 -4.70 17.07 -10.38
N PRO A 245 -5.52 16.65 -11.35
CA PRO A 245 -5.65 15.24 -11.70
C PRO A 245 -4.30 14.63 -12.05
N GLN A 246 -4.08 13.38 -11.64
CA GLN A 246 -2.87 12.62 -11.94
C GLN A 246 -3.22 11.13 -12.07
N PRO A 247 -2.53 10.36 -12.94
CA PRO A 247 -2.73 8.92 -12.99
C PRO A 247 -2.41 8.28 -11.63
N VAL A 248 -3.02 7.14 -11.34
CA VAL A 248 -2.61 6.30 -10.20
C VAL A 248 -1.14 5.95 -10.38
N ALA A 249 -0.31 6.29 -9.41
CA ALA A 249 1.13 6.06 -9.51
C ALA A 249 1.44 4.56 -9.51
N VAL A 250 2.59 4.18 -10.07
CA VAL A 250 3.16 2.85 -9.86
C VAL A 250 3.39 2.68 -8.36
N GLN A 251 3.00 1.52 -7.82
CA GLN A 251 3.25 1.21 -6.41
C GLN A 251 4.76 1.14 -6.20
N TYR A 252 5.26 1.77 -5.15
CA TYR A 252 6.68 1.73 -4.84
C TYR A 252 6.94 1.85 -3.33
N PRO A 253 7.87 1.07 -2.76
CA PRO A 253 8.41 -0.15 -3.35
C PRO A 253 7.32 -1.21 -3.52
N GLU A 254 7.40 -2.00 -4.56
CA GLU A 254 6.49 -3.12 -4.73
C GLU A 254 6.79 -4.28 -3.75
N TRP A 255 5.83 -5.17 -3.54
CA TRP A 255 6.02 -6.32 -2.65
C TRP A 255 6.62 -7.48 -3.44
N ILE A 256 7.93 -7.69 -3.29
CA ILE A 256 8.65 -8.81 -3.91
C ILE A 256 9.06 -9.79 -2.81
N SER A 257 8.62 -11.05 -2.92
CA SER A 257 8.82 -12.03 -1.86
C SER A 257 10.30 -12.26 -1.56
N PRO A 258 10.69 -12.45 -0.29
CA PRO A 258 12.01 -12.99 0.02
C PRO A 258 12.10 -14.37 -0.66
N SER A 259 13.09 -14.55 -1.55
CA SER A 259 13.24 -15.77 -2.35
C SER A 259 13.06 -17.05 -1.54
N GLN A 260 12.30 -18.00 -2.09
CA GLN A 260 12.12 -19.36 -1.54
C GLN A 260 13.46 -20.12 -1.49
#